data_AF-A0A2X3J8A5-F1
#
_entry.id   AF-A0A2X3J8A5-F1
#
_cell.length_a   1.000
_cell.length_b   1.000
_cell.length_c   1.000
_cell.angle_alpha   90.00
_cell.angle_beta   90.00
_cell.angle_gamma   90.00
#
_symmetry.space_group_name_H-M   'P 1'
#
loop_
_entity.id
_entity.type
_entity.pdbx_description
1 polymer ?
#
loop_
_entity_poly.entity_id
_entity_poly.type
_entity_poly.pdbx_seq_one_letter_code
_entity_poly.pdbx_strand_id
1 'polypeptide(L)' 'MKITFGTGAFLQSIAGTDVPEAHGSGLLPTLCWKLPGEKPVYGLDGGVYNAASAVNWAGKNWFVYRAGRVF' A
#
# COMPACT_ATOMS: atom_id res chain seq x y z
N MET A 1 -10.17 -7.93 3.59
CA MET A 1 -9.07 -7.07 3.09
C MET A 1 -8.67 -6.11 4.19
N LYS A 2 -7.39 -5.79 4.33
CA LYS A 2 -6.84 -4.84 5.31
C LYS A 2 -6.00 -3.80 4.58
N ILE A 3 -6.08 -2.54 4.99
CA ILE A 3 -5.20 -1.45 4.52
C ILE A 3 -4.50 -0.79 5.69
N THR A 4 -3.18 -0.63 5.63
CA THR A 4 -2.36 0.13 6.58
C THR A 4 -2.04 1.50 6.00
N PHE A 5 -2.42 2.56 6.73
CA PHE A 5 -2.14 3.94 6.35
C PHE A 5 -0.98 4.49 7.18
N GLY A 6 0.05 4.98 6.49
CA GLY A 6 1.22 5.65 7.04
C GLY A 6 1.77 6.65 6.02
N THR A 7 3.10 6.76 5.92
CA THR A 7 3.76 7.58 4.88
C THR A 7 3.24 7.24 3.47
N GLY A 8 3.13 5.93 3.18
CA GLY A 8 2.34 5.37 2.07
C GLY A 8 1.10 4.64 2.58
N ALA A 9 0.38 3.94 1.71
CA ALA A 9 -0.70 3.03 2.11
C ALA A 9 -0.56 1.68 1.42
N PHE A 10 -0.76 0.60 2.17
CA PHE A 10 -0.57 -0.77 1.71
C PHE A 10 -1.81 -1.60 2.00
N LEU A 11 -2.36 -2.20 0.95
CA LEU A 11 -3.47 -3.15 0.96
C LEU A 11 -2.91 -4.57 1.00
N GLN A 12 -3.53 -5.41 1.83
CA GLN A 12 -3.36 -6.86 1.79
C GLN A 12 -4.73 -7.54 1.75
N SER A 13 -4.86 -8.53 0.86
CA SER A 13 -6.06 -9.36 0.69
C SER A 13 -5.71 -10.84 0.78
N ILE A 14 -6.68 -11.68 1.15
CA ILE A 14 -6.52 -13.14 1.19
C ILE A 14 -7.17 -13.72 -0.07
N ALA A 15 -6.47 -14.64 -0.75
CA ALA A 15 -6.88 -15.25 -2.02
C ALA A 15 -7.04 -16.77 -1.95
N GLY A 16 -6.83 -17.40 -0.79
CA GLY A 16 -6.99 -18.84 -0.60
C GLY A 16 -5.66 -19.59 -0.70
N THR A 17 -5.71 -20.86 -1.08
CA THR A 17 -4.53 -21.76 -1.03
C THR A 17 -3.76 -21.85 -2.33
N ASP A 18 -4.31 -21.32 -3.41
CA ASP A 18 -3.66 -21.26 -4.71
C ASP A 18 -3.05 -19.86 -4.91
N VAL A 19 -1.93 -19.79 -5.63
CA VAL A 19 -1.27 -18.51 -5.93
C VAL A 19 -2.20 -17.70 -6.84
N PRO A 20 -2.65 -16.50 -6.43
CA PRO A 20 -3.56 -15.72 -7.25
C PRO A 20 -2.86 -15.17 -8.48
N GLU A 21 -3.57 -15.14 -9.60
CA GLU A 21 -3.13 -14.43 -10.80
C GLU A 21 -3.35 -12.92 -10.64
N ALA A 22 -2.35 -12.13 -11.02
CA ALA A 22 -2.45 -10.67 -10.96
C ALA A 22 -3.26 -10.05 -12.10
N HIS A 23 -3.54 -10.81 -13.18
CA HIS A 23 -4.31 -10.38 -14.37
C HIS A 23 -3.93 -8.98 -14.92
N GLY A 24 -2.66 -8.59 -14.84
CA GLY A 24 -2.19 -7.27 -15.28
C GLY A 24 -2.66 -6.08 -14.42
N SER A 25 -3.28 -6.33 -13.27
CA SER A 25 -3.80 -5.29 -12.36
C SER A 25 -2.73 -4.44 -11.67
N GLY A 26 -1.46 -4.86 -11.73
CA GLY A 26 -0.37 -4.26 -10.96
C GLY A 26 -0.33 -4.66 -9.49
N LEU A 27 -1.25 -5.53 -9.05
CA LEU A 27 -1.20 -6.15 -7.71
C LEU A 27 -0.14 -7.25 -7.67
N LEU A 28 0.43 -7.46 -6.48
CA LEU A 28 1.49 -8.43 -6.22
C LEU A 28 0.91 -9.70 -5.57
N PRO A 29 0.95 -10.87 -6.24
CA PRO A 29 0.72 -12.15 -5.59
C PRO A 29 1.75 -12.38 -4.48
N THR A 30 1.29 -12.68 -3.29
CA THR A 30 2.13 -12.79 -2.09
C THR A 30 1.73 -14.00 -1.24
N LEU A 31 2.68 -14.53 -0.45
CA LEU A 31 2.38 -15.48 0.61
C LEU A 31 1.94 -14.69 1.84
N CYS A 32 0.70 -14.87 2.30
CA CYS A 32 0.24 -14.24 3.54
C CYS A 32 0.79 -14.97 4.76
N TRP A 33 0.56 -16.29 4.85
CA TRP A 33 1.11 -17.12 5.91
C TRP A 33 1.14 -18.60 5.53
N LYS A 34 1.91 -19.37 6.29
CA LYS A 34 1.92 -20.84 6.26
C LYS A 34 2.04 -21.35 7.69
N LEU A 35 0.97 -21.94 8.20
CA LEU A 35 1.00 -22.61 9.49
C LEU A 35 1.54 -24.05 9.33
N PRO A 36 2.16 -24.64 10.37
CA PRO A 36 2.60 -26.03 10.34
C PRO A 36 1.43 -26.98 10.04
N GLY A 37 1.62 -27.91 9.09
CA GLY A 37 0.59 -28.90 8.72
C GLY A 37 -0.57 -28.40 7.86
N GLU A 38 -0.76 -27.09 7.72
CA GLU A 38 -1.84 -26.50 6.89
C GLU A 38 -1.37 -26.13 5.50
N LYS A 39 -2.26 -25.93 4.52
CA LYS A 39 -1.89 -25.37 3.21
C LYS A 39 -1.42 -23.90 3.35
N PRO A 40 -0.48 -23.41 2.52
CA PRO A 40 -0.15 -21.98 2.49
C PRO A 40 -1.41 -21.17 2.15
N VAL A 41 -1.52 -19.97 2.71
CA VAL A 41 -2.53 -19.01 2.33
C VAL A 41 -1.85 -17.86 1.60
N TYR A 42 -2.28 -17.65 0.36
CA TYR A 42 -1.80 -16.57 -0.50
C TYR A 42 -2.75 -15.40 -0.49
N GLY A 43 -2.28 -14.30 -1.05
CA GLY A 43 -2.99 -13.05 -1.14
C GLY A 43 -2.50 -12.18 -2.28
N LEU A 44 -3.17 -11.04 -2.43
CA LEU A 44 -2.70 -9.95 -3.27
C LEU A 44 -2.37 -8.75 -2.38
N ASP A 45 -1.17 -8.21 -2.60
CA ASP A 45 -0.70 -6.96 -2.01
C ASP A 45 -0.78 -5.82 -3.04
N GLY A 46 -1.11 -4.63 -2.56
CA GLY A 46 -1.10 -3.41 -3.36
C GLY A 46 -0.58 -2.24 -2.53
N GLY A 47 0.05 -1.26 -3.17
CA GLY A 47 0.66 -0.15 -2.45
C GLY A 47 0.61 1.16 -3.22
N VAL A 48 0.38 2.24 -2.48
CA VAL A 48 0.65 3.60 -2.95
C VAL A 48 1.75 4.19 -2.08
N TYR A 49 2.85 4.62 -2.71
CA TYR A 49 4.02 5.11 -1.97
C TYR A 49 3.77 6.46 -1.28
N ASN A 50 2.87 7.27 -1.83
CA ASN A 50 2.55 8.59 -1.29
C ASN A 50 1.10 8.66 -0.81
N ALA A 51 0.92 8.47 0.50
CA ALA A 51 -0.35 8.70 1.19
C ALA A 51 -0.20 9.89 2.15
N ALA A 52 0.17 9.66 3.41
CA ALA A 52 0.40 10.77 4.35
C ALA A 52 1.61 11.64 3.93
N SER A 53 2.59 11.10 3.19
CA SER A 53 3.69 11.92 2.66
C SER A 53 3.20 13.01 1.72
N ALA A 54 2.18 12.76 0.91
CA ALA A 54 1.60 13.74 0.00
C ALA A 54 0.93 14.87 0.79
N VAL A 55 0.15 14.52 1.83
CA VAL A 55 -0.48 15.50 2.74
C VAL A 55 0.58 16.31 3.48
N ASN A 56 1.62 15.65 4.00
CA ASN A 56 2.72 16.31 4.70
C ASN A 56 3.50 17.25 3.79
N TRP A 57 3.77 16.84 2.54
CA TRP A 57 4.41 17.69 1.55
C TRP A 57 3.54 18.91 1.23
N ALA A 58 2.24 18.70 0.96
CA ALA A 58 1.31 19.78 0.68
C ALA A 58 1.26 20.76 1.87
N GLY A 59 1.15 20.26 3.10
CA GLY A 59 1.14 21.09 4.31
C GLY A 59 2.42 21.92 4.49
N LYS A 60 3.61 21.35 4.24
CA LYS A 60 4.89 22.07 4.30
C LYS A 60 5.02 23.14 3.23
N ASN A 61 4.62 22.84 1.99
CA ASN A 61 4.77 23.77 0.86
C ASN A 61 3.63 24.80 0.81
N TRP A 62 2.47 24.51 1.39
CA TRP A 62 1.36 25.45 1.53
C TRP A 62 1.75 26.68 2.35
N PHE A 63 2.53 26.48 3.42
CA PHE A 63 3.09 27.58 4.20
C PHE A 63 4.02 28.47 3.36
N VAL A 64 4.85 27.87 2.50
CA VAL A 64 5.74 28.60 1.58
C VAL A 64 4.95 29.43 0.57
N TYR A 65 3.88 28.87 -0.02
CA TYR A 65 3.03 29.58 -0.97
C TYR A 65 2.24 30.73 -0.35
N ARG A 66 1.80 30.61 0.92
CA ARG A 66 1.04 31.67 1.60
C ARG A 66 1.91 32.79 2.18
N ALA A 67 3.18 32.51 2.48
CA ALA A 67 4.11 33.46 3.09
C ALA A 67 4.79 34.42 2.08
N GLY A 68 4.39 34.41 0.81
CA GLY A 68 4.84 35.40 -0.18
C GLY A 68 6.33 35.37 -0.53
N ARG A 69 7.08 34.33 -0.13
CA ARG A 69 8.45 34.12 -0.59
C ARG A 69 8.44 33.34 -1.89
N VAL A 70 8.02 34.04 -2.95
CA VAL A 70 8.67 33.89 -4.26
C VAL A 70 10.12 34.33 -4.06
N PHE A 71 11.08 33.65 -4.70
CA PHE A 71 12.53 33.87 -4.60
C PHE A 71 12.96 35.30 -4.23
#